data_AF-A0AAN7TG31-F1
#
_entry.id   AF-A0AAN7TG31-F1
#
_cell.length_a   1.000
_cell.length_b   1.000
_cell.length_c   1.000
_cell.angle_alpha   90.00
_cell.angle_beta   90.00
_cell.angle_gamma   90.00
#
_symmetry.space_group_name_H-M   'P 1'
#
loop_
_entity.id
_entity.type
_entity.pdbx_description
1 polymer ?
#
loop_
_entity_poly.entity_id
_entity_poly.type
_entity_poly.pdbx_seq_one_letter_code
_entity_poly.pdbx_strand_id
1 'polypeptide(L)'
;MSKQNPVVVTKSQDLSTSGGQTEGMIRQNALVNLTDNIYTIVFAFSGHGTVVSEGGKKRQQLAPGDYALIPAFAEHQEVNEGEEEVVWCIVRSGREPKVVNVEGWGKS
;
A
#
# COMPACT_ATOMS: atom_id res chain seq x y z
N MET A 1 28.37 -9.11 23.13
CA MET A 1 27.41 -8.06 22.77
C MET A 1 26.57 -8.58 21.62
N SER A 2 25.24 -8.55 21.71
CA SER A 2 24.39 -8.90 20.57
C SER A 2 24.65 -7.91 19.44
N LYS A 3 24.92 -8.40 18.23
CA LYS A 3 25.12 -7.56 17.05
C LYS A 3 23.82 -6.79 16.78
N GLN A 4 23.87 -5.47 16.84
CA GLN A 4 22.69 -4.63 16.60
C GLN A 4 22.31 -4.69 15.12
N ASN A 5 21.01 -4.86 14.85
CA ASN A 5 20.49 -4.79 13.49
C ASN A 5 20.57 -3.36 12.96
N PRO A 6 20.81 -3.17 11.65
CA PRO A 6 20.92 -1.84 11.06
C PRO A 6 19.57 -1.11 11.06
N VAL A 7 19.60 0.20 11.27
CA VAL A 7 18.47 1.09 10.97
C VAL A 7 18.45 1.32 9.45
N VAL A 8 17.30 1.09 8.81
CA VAL A 8 17.11 1.28 7.37
C VAL A 8 16.35 2.57 7.11
N VAL A 9 16.83 3.39 6.18
CA VAL A 9 16.23 4.68 5.79
C VAL A 9 16.13 4.75 4.28
N THR A 10 14.94 5.05 3.77
CA THR A 10 14.72 5.41 2.36
C THR A 10 14.38 6.89 2.30
N LYS A 11 15.15 7.68 1.55
CA LYS A 11 14.90 9.12 1.41
C LYS A 11 13.76 9.34 0.42
N SER A 12 13.08 10.49 0.53
CA SER A 12 11.99 10.86 -0.38
C SER A 12 12.40 10.85 -1.85
N GLN A 13 13.63 11.24 -2.16
CA GLN A 13 14.21 11.21 -3.51
C GLN A 13 14.43 9.79 -4.06
N ASP A 14 14.49 8.78 -3.18
CA ASP A 14 14.73 7.37 -3.54
C ASP A 14 13.42 6.58 -3.61
N LEU A 15 12.27 7.23 -3.39
CA LEU A 15 10.95 6.59 -3.50
C LEU A 15 10.69 6.19 -4.94
N SER A 16 10.22 4.96 -5.12
CA SER A 16 9.79 4.47 -6.43
C SER A 16 8.26 4.50 -6.50
N THR A 17 7.74 5.11 -7.57
CA THR A 17 6.32 5.00 -7.89
C THR A 17 6.05 3.57 -8.36
N SER A 18 5.29 2.80 -7.58
CA SER A 18 4.61 1.63 -8.15
C SER A 18 3.41 2.10 -8.95
N GLY A 19 3.12 1.42 -10.06
CA GLY A 19 1.92 1.69 -10.86
C GLY A 19 0.67 1.83 -9.97
N GLY A 20 -0.14 2.84 -10.26
CA GLY A 20 -1.44 3.04 -9.64
C GLY A 20 -2.35 1.86 -9.92
N GLN A 21 -3.21 1.49 -8.96
CA GLN A 21 -4.23 0.46 -9.18
C GLN A 21 -5.47 1.01 -9.89
N THR A 22 -5.70 2.32 -9.76
CA THR A 22 -6.74 3.08 -10.46
C THR A 22 -6.17 4.39 -10.99
N GLU A 23 -6.94 5.07 -11.84
CA GLU A 23 -6.59 6.40 -12.36
C GLU A 23 -6.39 7.41 -11.21
N GLY A 24 -5.49 8.37 -11.40
CA GLY A 24 -5.20 9.42 -10.42
C GLY A 24 -4.51 8.96 -9.13
N MET A 25 -4.05 7.70 -9.05
CA MET A 25 -3.39 7.17 -7.86
C MET A 25 -1.87 7.09 -8.03
N ILE A 26 -1.14 7.70 -7.10
CA ILE A 26 0.31 7.61 -6.95
C ILE A 26 0.64 6.80 -5.70
N ARG A 27 1.42 5.73 -5.87
CA ARG A 27 1.88 4.86 -4.78
C ARG A 27 3.39 4.92 -4.67
N GLN A 28 3.90 5.47 -3.58
CA GLN A 28 5.34 5.61 -3.33
C GLN A 28 5.84 4.54 -2.36
N ASN A 29 6.62 3.58 -2.86
CA ASN A 29 7.18 2.54 -2.01
C ASN A 29 8.34 3.09 -1.17
N ALA A 30 8.26 2.94 0.17
CA ALA A 30 9.28 3.45 1.09
C ALA A 30 10.20 2.37 1.66
N LEU A 31 9.69 1.36 2.36
CA LEU A 31 10.51 0.26 2.90
C LEU A 31 10.00 -1.05 2.36
N VAL A 32 10.73 -1.65 1.43
CA VAL A 32 10.38 -2.92 0.78
C VAL A 32 11.48 -3.95 1.03
N ASN A 33 11.18 -5.25 1.01
CA ASN A 33 12.17 -6.33 1.09
C ASN A 33 13.00 -6.43 2.39
N LEU A 34 12.43 -6.04 3.54
CA LEU A 34 13.16 -6.02 4.83
C LEU A 34 12.91 -7.22 5.76
N THR A 35 11.86 -8.03 5.53
CA THR A 35 11.48 -9.17 6.39
C THR A 35 10.88 -10.32 5.58
N ASP A 36 10.81 -11.53 6.16
CA ASP A 36 10.13 -12.68 5.53
C ASP A 36 8.60 -12.69 5.75
N ASN A 37 8.08 -11.98 6.74
CA ASN A 37 6.64 -11.81 6.94
C ASN A 37 6.11 -10.66 6.08
N ILE A 38 5.01 -10.89 5.34
CA ILE A 38 4.44 -9.92 4.40
C ILE A 38 3.38 -9.06 5.11
N TYR A 39 3.67 -7.80 5.39
CA TYR A 39 2.66 -6.83 5.82
C TYR A 39 2.79 -5.59 4.94
N THR A 40 1.67 -5.05 4.50
CA THR A 40 1.63 -3.75 3.82
C THR A 40 1.07 -2.73 4.78
N ILE A 41 1.81 -1.64 5.01
CA ILE A 41 1.32 -0.46 5.71
C ILE A 41 1.16 0.65 4.67
N VAL A 42 -0.03 1.23 4.63
CA VAL A 42 -0.34 2.42 3.82
C VAL A 42 -0.32 3.62 4.75
N PHE A 43 0.32 4.70 4.31
CA PHE A 43 0.17 6.03 4.89
C PHE A 43 -0.39 6.96 3.81
N ALA A 44 -1.55 7.54 4.07
CA ALA A 44 -2.20 8.46 3.15
C ALA A 44 -1.57 9.86 3.26
N PHE A 45 -0.71 10.22 2.32
CA PHE A 45 0.00 11.51 2.35
C PHE A 45 -0.89 12.66 1.88
N SER A 46 -1.59 12.47 0.76
CA SER A 46 -2.57 13.44 0.24
C SER A 46 -3.71 12.77 -0.55
N GLY A 47 -4.81 13.50 -0.69
CA GLY A 47 -6.05 13.02 -1.32
C GLY A 47 -6.82 12.00 -0.45
N HIS A 48 -8.03 11.69 -0.88
CA HIS A 48 -8.91 10.72 -0.25
C HIS A 48 -9.08 9.50 -1.17
N GLY A 49 -8.79 8.33 -0.62
CA GLY A 49 -8.97 7.07 -1.33
C GLY A 49 -9.55 6.01 -0.42
N THR A 50 -9.79 4.83 -0.97
CA THR A 50 -10.44 3.73 -0.27
C THR A 50 -9.58 2.48 -0.34
N VAL A 51 -9.37 1.81 0.79
CA VAL A 51 -8.94 0.41 0.79
C VAL A 51 -10.19 -0.46 0.75
N VAL A 52 -10.32 -1.23 -0.33
CA VAL A 52 -11.38 -2.20 -0.55
C VAL A 52 -10.85 -3.59 -0.22
N SER A 53 -11.60 -4.37 0.54
CA SER A 53 -11.23 -5.75 0.92
C SER A 53 -12.45 -6.66 0.99
N GLU A 54 -12.24 -7.93 1.39
CA GLU A 54 -13.30 -8.92 1.56
C GLU A 54 -14.14 -9.12 0.28
N GLY A 55 -13.46 -9.18 -0.87
CA GLY A 55 -14.09 -9.35 -2.18
C GLY A 55 -14.97 -8.17 -2.60
N GLY A 56 -14.66 -6.95 -2.15
CA GLY A 56 -15.42 -5.73 -2.49
C GLY A 56 -16.42 -5.29 -1.42
N LYS A 57 -16.69 -6.13 -0.41
CA LYS A 57 -17.74 -5.89 0.59
C LYS A 57 -17.35 -4.86 1.64
N LYS A 58 -16.06 -4.77 1.95
CA LYS A 58 -15.55 -3.87 2.97
C LYS A 58 -14.79 -2.74 2.31
N ARG A 59 -15.17 -1.52 2.66
CA ARG A 59 -14.64 -0.28 2.11
C ARG A 59 -14.25 0.63 3.25
N GLN A 60 -12.98 1.01 3.30
CA GLN A 60 -12.43 1.87 4.35
C GLN A 60 -11.80 3.08 3.69
N GLN A 61 -12.39 4.26 3.89
CA GLN A 61 -11.82 5.51 3.40
C GLN A 61 -10.59 5.86 4.22
N LEU A 62 -9.59 6.44 3.56
CA LEU A 62 -8.40 7.02 4.15
C LEU A 62 -8.33 8.49 3.71
N ALA A 63 -8.19 9.38 4.69
CA ALA A 63 -7.91 10.80 4.51
C ALA A 63 -6.41 11.08 4.76
N PRO A 64 -5.90 12.27 4.38
CA PRO A 64 -4.52 12.64 4.66
C PRO A 64 -4.17 12.51 6.15
N GLY A 65 -3.10 11.78 6.44
CA GLY A 65 -2.65 11.47 7.81
C GLY A 65 -3.04 10.08 8.31
N ASP A 66 -3.95 9.39 7.64
CA ASP A 66 -4.40 8.06 8.06
C ASP A 66 -3.40 6.96 7.73
N TYR A 67 -3.52 5.86 8.48
CA TYR A 67 -2.75 4.64 8.29
C TYR A 67 -3.68 3.43 8.06
N ALA A 68 -3.27 2.51 7.18
CA ALA A 68 -3.89 1.20 7.08
C ALA A 68 -2.85 0.09 7.19
N LEU A 69 -3.14 -0.93 8.00
CA LEU A 69 -2.39 -2.18 8.01
C LEU A 69 -3.16 -3.21 7.19
N ILE A 70 -2.47 -3.82 6.24
CA ILE A 70 -2.97 -4.90 5.41
C ILE A 70 -2.14 -6.15 5.71
N PRO A 71 -2.71 -7.14 6.42
CA PRO A 71 -2.02 -8.36 6.80
C PRO A 71 -1.56 -9.20 5.61
N ALA A 72 -0.61 -10.11 5.86
CA ALA A 72 -0.21 -11.13 4.90
C ALA A 72 -1.44 -11.85 4.34
N PHE A 73 -1.47 -12.04 3.01
CA PHE A 73 -2.52 -12.75 2.28
C PHE A 73 -3.91 -12.11 2.33
N ALA A 74 -4.08 -10.93 2.93
CA ALA A 74 -5.34 -10.20 2.86
C ALA A 74 -5.53 -9.69 1.43
N GLU A 75 -6.57 -10.17 0.74
CA GLU A 75 -6.98 -9.64 -0.56
C GLU A 75 -7.50 -8.21 -0.39
N HIS A 76 -6.95 -7.29 -1.18
CA HIS A 76 -7.30 -5.88 -1.11
C HIS A 76 -7.05 -5.19 -2.46
N GLN A 77 -7.71 -4.05 -2.62
CA GLN A 77 -7.45 -3.09 -3.68
C GLN A 77 -7.41 -1.69 -3.06
N GLU A 78 -6.42 -0.91 -3.46
CA GLU A 78 -6.38 0.53 -3.21
C GLU A 78 -7.08 1.24 -4.37
N VAL A 79 -8.10 2.04 -4.07
CA VAL A 79 -8.99 2.64 -5.07
C VAL A 79 -9.05 4.15 -4.86
N ASN A 80 -8.78 4.91 -5.91
CA ASN A 80 -9.17 6.31 -6.01
C ASN A 80 -10.50 6.40 -6.77
N GLU A 81 -11.54 6.86 -6.09
CA GLU A 81 -12.89 7.05 -6.67
C GLU A 81 -13.25 8.53 -6.81
N GLY A 82 -12.34 9.43 -6.40
CA GLY A 82 -12.51 10.87 -6.48
C GLY A 82 -11.84 11.48 -7.72
N GLU A 83 -12.02 12.78 -7.89
CA GLU A 83 -11.38 13.56 -8.97
C GLU A 83 -9.99 14.09 -8.58
N GLU A 84 -9.62 14.00 -7.30
CA GLU A 84 -8.33 14.47 -6.82
C GLU A 84 -7.24 13.43 -7.03
N GLU A 85 -5.99 13.90 -7.12
CA GLU A 85 -4.83 13.03 -7.09
C GLU A 85 -4.62 12.49 -5.66
N VAL A 86 -4.45 11.17 -5.56
CA VAL A 86 -4.19 10.48 -4.30
C VAL A 86 -2.73 10.07 -4.26
N VAL A 87 -2.00 10.50 -3.23
CA VAL A 87 -0.58 10.16 -3.03
C VAL A 87 -0.43 9.38 -1.74
N TRP A 88 -0.10 8.10 -1.83
CA TRP A 88 0.06 7.22 -0.68
C TRP A 88 1.48 6.67 -0.60
N CYS A 89 2.02 6.63 0.61
CA CYS A 89 3.26 5.94 0.92
C CYS A 89 2.96 4.48 1.30
N ILE A 90 3.64 3.54 0.64
CA ILE A 90 3.46 2.11 0.82
C ILE A 90 4.73 1.53 1.44
N VAL A 91 4.59 0.92 2.61
CA VAL A 91 5.65 0.23 3.34
C VAL A 91 5.34 -1.25 3.28
N ARG A 92 6.25 -2.07 2.77
CA ARG A 92 6.10 -3.52 2.67
C ARG A 92 7.22 -4.22 3.41
N SER A 93 6.93 -4.74 4.60
CA SER A 93 7.81 -5.74 5.20
C SER A 93 7.54 -7.04 4.43
N GLY A 94 8.48 -7.59 3.66
CA GLY A 94 8.24 -8.76 2.78
C GLY A 94 9.06 -8.73 1.48
N ARG A 95 9.43 -9.90 0.91
CA ARG A 95 10.08 -10.02 -0.42
C ARG A 95 9.23 -9.39 -1.53
N GLU A 96 9.85 -9.22 -2.71
CA GLU A 96 9.29 -8.48 -3.86
C GLU A 96 7.78 -8.67 -3.99
N PRO A 97 7.00 -7.57 -3.97
CA PRO A 97 5.55 -7.65 -4.01
C PRO A 97 5.12 -8.31 -5.32
N LYS A 98 4.64 -9.56 -5.24
CA LYS A 98 3.95 -10.20 -6.34
C LYS A 98 2.54 -9.65 -6.40
N VAL A 99 2.34 -8.56 -7.14
CA VAL A 99 1.01 -8.09 -7.49
C VAL A 99 0.40 -9.12 -8.43
N VAL A 100 -0.65 -9.81 -7.98
CA VAL A 100 -1.43 -10.73 -8.80
C VAL A 100 -2.76 -10.04 -9.06
N ASN A 101 -2.99 -9.62 -10.31
CA ASN A 101 -4.30 -9.15 -10.72
C ASN A 101 -5.23 -10.37 -10.80
N VAL A 102 -6.32 -10.35 -10.03
CA VAL A 102 -7.32 -11.42 -10.00
C VAL A 102 -8.46 -11.09 -10.96
N GLU A 103 -8.77 -12.01 -11.88
CA GLU A 103 -9.93 -11.86 -12.77
C GLU A 103 -11.24 -12.07 -12.00
N GLY A 104 -12.23 -11.17 -12.17
CA GLY A 104 -13.57 -11.33 -11.60
C GLY A 104 -13.74 -10.90 -10.14
N TRP A 105 -12.76 -10.24 -9.56
CA TRP A 105 -12.84 -9.69 -8.20
C TRP A 105 -13.94 -8.62 -8.10
N GLY A 106 -14.80 -8.72 -7.08
CA GLY A 106 -15.91 -7.78 -6.85
C GLY A 106 -17.16 -7.97 -7.73
N LYS A 107 -17.29 -9.08 -8.47
CA LYS A 107 -18.56 -9.42 -9.14
C LYS A 107 -19.59 -9.94 -8.12
N SER A 108 -20.36 -9.03 -7.54
CA SER A 108 -21.65 -9.31 -6.92
C SER A 108 -22.67 -8.29 -7.39
#